data_AF-S2LF49-F1
#
_entry.id   AF-S2LF49-F1
#
_cell.length_a   1.000
_cell.length_b   1.000
_cell.length_c   1.000
_cell.angle_alpha   90.00
_cell.angle_beta   90.00
_cell.angle_gamma   90.00
#
_symmetry.space_group_name_H-M   'P 1'
#
loop_
_entity.id
_entity.type
_entity.pdbx_description
1 polymer ?
#
loop_
_entity_poly.entity_id
_entity_poly.type
_entity_poly.pdbx_seq_one_letter_code
_entity_poly.pdbx_strand_id
1 'polypeptide(L)'
;MSEQTQILWTPAGVNLPSLGSRALVDVSDGDTPNIRMPIRMLSIDTPEVTARSTERAAEIDNNFVELAEWIRSGVAPVEEAFGEYLVPKLESGNAGTLHFSQGKHASEFHKDIVEKRLSRPSSDRKRNLFIRGAESSFDGYGRLLAYVAPSYSKKERDEMSRRERATFNLDLIESGWAAPFIIFPNIPGELDLPLFLEMAVDAVKEKRGQYQDPLSLPGYEYRMCEKLYSITKKLVDGESIPYREQLRWRSRYCADMRSRELFGPEDYFEIPEPYRLWIWPDDVQRAIGMLNLVPSSRH
;
A
#
# COMPACT_ATOMS: atom_id res chain seq x y z
N MET A 1 42.90 26.95 -18.78
CA MET A 1 41.81 27.70 -18.13
C MET A 1 40.53 27.23 -18.80
N SER A 2 39.54 26.71 -18.05
CA SER A 2 38.26 26.34 -18.66
C SER A 2 37.52 27.62 -19.05
N GLU A 3 36.87 27.62 -20.22
CA GLU A 3 36.02 28.73 -20.66
C GLU A 3 34.81 28.92 -19.72
N GLN A 4 34.21 30.09 -19.76
CA GLN A 4 33.15 30.51 -18.84
C GLN A 4 31.82 29.79 -19.14
N THR A 5 31.32 29.00 -18.19
CA THR A 5 30.02 28.31 -18.29
C THR A 5 28.86 29.31 -18.22
N GLN A 6 27.95 29.28 -19.21
CA GLN A 6 26.79 30.18 -19.31
C GLN A 6 25.47 29.57 -18.80
N ILE A 7 25.49 28.34 -18.33
CA ILE A 7 24.30 27.63 -17.83
C ILE A 7 24.37 27.55 -16.31
N LEU A 8 23.31 28.03 -15.66
CA LEU A 8 23.05 27.83 -14.23
C LEU A 8 21.81 26.94 -14.11
N TRP A 9 21.98 25.73 -13.58
CA TRP A 9 20.90 24.75 -13.48
C TRP A 9 21.05 23.91 -12.21
N THR A 10 19.93 23.69 -11.51
CA THR A 10 19.85 22.77 -10.37
C THR A 10 18.71 21.79 -10.65
N PRO A 11 19.00 20.53 -11.01
CA PRO A 11 17.95 19.56 -11.28
C PRO A 11 17.20 19.21 -9.99
N ALA A 12 15.90 18.96 -10.12
CA ALA A 12 15.17 18.24 -9.09
C ALA A 12 15.75 16.82 -8.98
N GLY A 13 15.99 16.36 -7.75
CA GLY A 13 16.55 15.05 -7.49
C GLY A 13 16.03 14.47 -6.18
N VAL A 14 16.09 13.15 -6.07
CA VAL A 14 15.74 12.44 -4.84
C VAL A 14 17.00 11.80 -4.30
N ASN A 15 17.32 12.11 -3.04
CA ASN A 15 18.40 11.43 -2.34
C ASN A 15 17.89 10.07 -1.84
N LEU A 16 18.52 9.00 -2.29
CA LEU A 16 18.29 7.68 -1.73
C LEU A 16 19.06 7.58 -0.39
N PRO A 17 18.44 7.06 0.69
CA PRO A 17 19.12 6.93 1.98
C PRO A 17 20.41 6.11 1.86
N SER A 18 21.49 6.58 2.49
CA SER A 18 22.83 5.99 2.34
C SER A 18 22.93 4.61 2.98
N LEU A 19 23.25 3.62 2.15
CA LEU A 19 23.95 2.35 2.40
C LEU A 19 23.92 1.80 3.85
N GLY A 20 22.84 1.05 4.14
CA GLY A 20 22.88 -0.15 4.97
C GLY A 20 22.33 -1.35 4.21
N SER A 21 21.13 -1.20 3.63
CA SER A 21 20.42 -2.26 2.89
C SER A 21 20.63 -2.25 1.37
N ARG A 22 21.32 -1.23 0.81
CA ARG A 22 21.50 -1.02 -0.65
C ARG A 22 22.90 -1.37 -1.14
N ALA A 23 23.42 -2.53 -0.73
CA ALA A 23 24.78 -2.94 -1.03
C ALA A 23 25.10 -2.84 -2.52
N LEU A 24 26.31 -2.37 -2.85
CA LEU A 24 26.89 -2.53 -4.18
C LEU A 24 26.93 -4.03 -4.48
N VAL A 25 26.35 -4.42 -5.60
CA VAL A 25 26.33 -5.80 -6.10
C VAL A 25 27.58 -6.02 -6.95
N ASP A 26 27.77 -5.18 -7.96
CA ASP A 26 28.95 -5.16 -8.81
C ASP A 26 29.06 -3.81 -9.56
N VAL A 27 30.09 -3.68 -10.39
CA VAL A 27 30.28 -2.55 -11.31
C VAL A 27 30.52 -3.17 -12.69
N SER A 28 29.60 -2.94 -13.62
CA SER A 28 29.70 -3.53 -14.96
C SER A 28 30.63 -2.75 -15.88
N ASP A 29 30.60 -1.42 -15.79
CA ASP A 29 31.42 -0.48 -16.56
C ASP A 29 31.72 0.80 -15.75
N GLY A 30 32.40 1.78 -16.36
CA GLY A 30 32.88 2.98 -15.67
C GLY A 30 31.80 3.93 -15.15
N ASP A 31 30.55 3.77 -15.59
CA ASP A 31 29.43 4.66 -15.29
C ASP A 31 28.17 3.94 -14.76
N THR A 32 28.18 2.60 -14.67
CA THR A 32 27.03 1.80 -14.24
C THR A 32 27.36 0.88 -13.05
N PRO A 33 27.32 1.38 -11.81
CA PRO A 33 27.33 0.53 -10.63
C PRO A 33 25.96 -0.15 -10.43
N ASN A 34 25.96 -1.44 -10.13
CA ASN A 34 24.75 -2.20 -9.82
C ASN A 34 24.57 -2.29 -8.29
N ILE A 35 23.39 -1.93 -7.79
CA ILE A 35 23.09 -1.94 -6.35
C ILE A 35 21.88 -2.81 -6.03
N ARG A 36 21.82 -3.33 -4.80
CA ARG A 36 20.62 -3.99 -4.27
C ARG A 36 19.51 -2.95 -4.08
N MET A 37 18.41 -3.11 -4.81
CA MET A 37 17.27 -2.21 -4.75
C MET A 37 16.02 -2.94 -4.24
N PRO A 38 15.46 -2.55 -3.07
CA PRO A 38 14.14 -3.03 -2.66
C PRO A 38 13.04 -2.49 -3.58
N ILE A 39 12.06 -3.33 -3.88
CA ILE A 39 10.87 -2.98 -4.66
C ILE A 39 9.67 -2.88 -3.72
N ARG A 40 8.92 -1.78 -3.78
CA ARG A 40 7.56 -1.70 -3.24
C ARG A 40 6.57 -1.95 -4.38
N MET A 41 5.87 -3.08 -4.29
CA MET A 41 4.88 -3.48 -5.27
C MET A 41 3.72 -2.48 -5.31
N LEU A 42 3.42 -1.98 -6.51
CA LEU A 42 2.34 -1.04 -6.77
C LEU A 42 0.94 -1.65 -6.58
N SER A 43 -0.03 -0.78 -6.31
CA SER A 43 -1.47 -1.06 -6.27
C SER A 43 -1.96 -2.02 -5.18
N ILE A 44 -1.08 -2.46 -4.28
CA ILE A 44 -1.41 -3.43 -3.24
C ILE A 44 -0.93 -2.95 -1.88
N ASP A 45 -1.59 -3.43 -0.83
CA ASP A 45 -1.16 -3.25 0.55
C ASP A 45 -1.43 -4.53 1.34
N THR A 46 -0.36 -5.22 1.73
CA THR A 46 -0.44 -6.45 2.53
C THR A 46 -0.52 -6.09 4.01
N PRO A 47 -1.14 -6.94 4.86
CA PRO A 47 -0.91 -6.90 6.28
C PRO A 47 0.59 -6.98 6.60
N GLU A 48 1.00 -6.30 7.67
CA GLU A 48 2.40 -6.07 7.99
C GLU A 48 2.92 -6.97 9.11
N VAL A 49 4.20 -7.32 9.04
CA VAL A 49 4.93 -8.01 10.12
C VAL A 49 5.74 -7.03 11.00
N THR A 50 5.35 -5.75 11.01
CA THR A 50 6.06 -4.65 11.68
C THR A 50 6.07 -4.75 13.19
N ALA A 51 5.12 -5.48 13.80
CA ALA A 51 5.15 -5.84 15.21
C ALA A 51 6.41 -6.67 15.58
N ARG A 52 7.00 -7.40 14.62
CA ARG A 52 8.21 -8.25 14.76
C ARG A 52 8.11 -9.42 15.74
N SER A 53 7.22 -9.39 16.73
CA SER A 53 6.97 -10.49 17.67
C SER A 53 5.49 -10.59 18.04
N THR A 54 5.12 -11.74 18.58
CA THR A 54 3.77 -12.02 19.09
C THR A 54 3.42 -11.15 20.29
N GLU A 55 4.38 -10.88 21.16
CA GLU A 55 4.22 -10.08 22.36
C GLU A 55 3.91 -8.63 21.97
N ARG A 56 4.68 -8.07 21.02
CA ARG A 56 4.42 -6.73 20.52
C ARG A 56 3.09 -6.62 19.81
N ALA A 57 2.66 -7.67 19.09
CA ALA A 57 1.34 -7.68 18.46
C ALA A 57 0.21 -7.64 19.52
N ALA A 58 0.36 -8.38 20.62
CA ALA A 58 -0.59 -8.36 21.75
C ALA A 58 -0.58 -7.02 22.50
N GLU A 59 0.56 -6.34 22.59
CA GLU A 59 0.59 -4.95 23.10
C GLU A 59 -0.22 -4.01 22.21
N ILE A 60 -0.16 -4.19 20.89
CA ILE A 60 -0.95 -3.38 19.95
C ILE A 60 -2.44 -3.71 20.08
N ASP A 61 -2.82 -4.95 20.37
CA ASP A 61 -4.21 -5.30 20.70
C ASP A 61 -4.73 -4.45 21.87
N ASN A 62 -3.98 -4.37 22.97
CA ASN A 62 -4.36 -3.56 24.13
C ASN A 62 -4.47 -2.07 23.77
N ASN A 63 -3.54 -1.55 22.98
CA ASN A 63 -3.59 -0.15 22.51
C ASN A 63 -4.85 0.11 21.66
N PHE A 64 -5.26 -0.85 20.83
CA PHE A 64 -6.45 -0.71 19.99
C PHE A 64 -7.75 -0.81 20.79
N VAL A 65 -7.81 -1.66 21.81
CA VAL A 65 -8.94 -1.68 22.76
C VAL A 65 -9.05 -0.33 23.49
N GLU A 66 -7.94 0.19 24.02
CA GLU A 66 -7.91 1.52 24.65
C GLU A 66 -8.32 2.63 23.67
N LEU A 67 -7.85 2.57 22.41
CA LEU A 67 -8.29 3.49 21.37
C LEU A 67 -9.80 3.42 21.13
N ALA A 68 -10.40 2.23 21.08
CA ALA A 68 -11.83 2.06 20.89
C ALA A 68 -12.64 2.75 22.00
N GLU A 69 -12.18 2.66 23.25
CA GLU A 69 -12.78 3.38 24.39
C GLU A 69 -12.67 4.90 24.22
N TRP A 70 -11.52 5.41 23.79
CA TRP A 70 -11.33 6.84 23.52
C TRP A 70 -12.17 7.37 22.36
N ILE A 71 -12.42 6.54 21.33
CA ILE A 71 -13.35 6.88 20.25
C ILE A 71 -14.78 6.97 20.81
N ARG A 72 -15.24 5.96 21.56
CA ARG A 72 -16.59 5.94 22.15
C ARG A 72 -16.85 7.09 23.11
N SER A 73 -15.82 7.54 23.83
CA SER A 73 -15.90 8.67 24.77
C SER A 73 -15.72 10.05 24.11
N GLY A 74 -15.48 10.11 22.80
CA GLY A 74 -15.32 11.35 22.05
C GLY A 74 -14.00 12.09 22.32
N VAL A 75 -12.98 11.39 22.84
CA VAL A 75 -11.66 11.98 23.14
C VAL A 75 -10.71 11.84 21.94
N ALA A 76 -10.83 10.77 21.17
CA ALA A 76 -10.03 10.61 19.95
C ALA A 76 -10.42 11.65 18.89
N PRO A 77 -9.44 12.30 18.20
CA PRO A 77 -9.72 13.31 17.17
C PRO A 77 -10.12 12.63 15.85
N VAL A 78 -11.27 11.97 15.87
CA VAL A 78 -11.90 11.23 14.77
C VAL A 78 -13.37 11.62 14.65
N GLU A 79 -13.89 11.63 13.43
CA GLU A 79 -15.30 11.91 13.18
C GLU A 79 -16.15 10.70 13.59
N GLU A 80 -17.35 10.96 14.11
CA GLU A 80 -18.21 9.95 14.73
C GLU A 80 -18.47 8.75 13.81
N ALA A 81 -18.88 9.01 12.56
CA ALA A 81 -19.20 7.97 11.60
C ALA A 81 -17.99 7.07 11.27
N PHE A 82 -16.80 7.66 11.19
CA PHE A 82 -15.57 6.89 10.95
C PHE A 82 -15.12 6.13 12.20
N GLY A 83 -15.34 6.71 13.39
CA GLY A 83 -15.18 6.03 14.66
C GLY A 83 -16.06 4.78 14.76
N GLU A 84 -17.36 4.89 14.44
CA GLU A 84 -18.29 3.76 14.41
C GLU A 84 -17.85 2.65 13.45
N TYR A 85 -17.27 3.02 12.30
CA TYR A 85 -16.70 2.07 11.35
C TYR A 85 -15.48 1.30 11.92
N LEU A 86 -14.61 1.97 12.66
CA LEU A 86 -13.37 1.38 13.19
C LEU A 86 -13.58 0.55 14.45
N VAL A 87 -14.43 1.02 15.36
CA VAL A 87 -14.57 0.49 16.72
C VAL A 87 -14.79 -1.03 16.76
N PRO A 88 -15.67 -1.66 15.95
CA PRO A 88 -15.86 -3.11 15.98
C PRO A 88 -14.59 -3.92 15.71
N LYS A 89 -13.68 -3.39 14.87
CA LYS A 89 -12.40 -4.03 14.56
C LYS A 89 -11.41 -3.86 15.71
N LEU A 90 -11.38 -2.68 16.32
CA LEU A 90 -10.45 -2.33 17.40
C LEU A 90 -10.79 -3.01 18.73
N GLU A 91 -12.08 -3.04 19.08
CA GLU A 91 -12.56 -3.61 20.36
C GLU A 91 -12.55 -5.14 20.40
N SER A 92 -12.29 -5.79 19.27
CA SER A 92 -12.13 -7.24 19.15
C SER A 92 -11.07 -7.82 20.10
N GLY A 93 -10.10 -6.99 20.51
CA GLY A 93 -8.98 -7.39 21.36
C GLY A 93 -7.95 -8.28 20.66
N ASN A 94 -8.01 -8.40 19.33
CA ASN A 94 -7.08 -9.23 18.56
C ASN A 94 -6.62 -8.60 17.23
N ALA A 95 -6.94 -7.34 16.95
CA ALA A 95 -6.64 -6.70 15.67
C ALA A 95 -5.13 -6.61 15.34
N GLY A 96 -4.27 -6.34 16.32
CA GLY A 96 -2.81 -6.42 16.27
C GLY A 96 -2.28 -7.82 15.98
N THR A 97 -2.71 -8.82 16.77
CA THR A 97 -2.30 -10.21 16.57
C THR A 97 -2.81 -10.81 15.26
N LEU A 98 -4.05 -10.50 14.88
CA LEU A 98 -4.65 -10.88 13.60
C LEU A 98 -3.85 -10.28 12.44
N HIS A 99 -3.58 -8.97 12.46
CA HIS A 99 -2.82 -8.29 11.41
C HIS A 99 -1.41 -8.89 11.24
N PHE A 100 -0.72 -9.14 12.36
CA PHE A 100 0.61 -9.75 12.35
C PHE A 100 0.60 -11.18 11.78
N SER A 101 -0.38 -11.99 12.17
CA SER A 101 -0.57 -13.35 11.67
C SER A 101 -0.86 -13.36 10.16
N GLN A 102 -1.78 -12.52 9.71
CA GLN A 102 -2.09 -12.36 8.29
C GLN A 102 -0.88 -11.86 7.49
N GLY A 103 -0.06 -10.98 8.07
CA GLY A 103 1.17 -10.51 7.44
C GLY A 103 2.20 -11.62 7.22
N LYS A 104 2.27 -12.58 8.16
CA LYS A 104 3.10 -13.79 7.99
C LYS A 104 2.56 -14.68 6.87
N HIS A 105 1.26 -14.96 6.86
CA HIS A 105 0.64 -15.77 5.79
C HIS A 105 0.78 -15.13 4.41
N ALA A 106 0.59 -13.81 4.30
CA ALA A 106 0.81 -13.07 3.06
C ALA A 106 2.28 -13.18 2.60
N SER A 107 3.22 -13.12 3.54
CA SER A 107 4.66 -13.29 3.25
C SER A 107 5.00 -14.71 2.79
N GLU A 108 4.42 -15.73 3.41
CA GLU A 108 4.58 -17.14 3.02
C GLU A 108 4.01 -17.40 1.63
N PHE A 109 2.75 -17.00 1.41
CA PHE A 109 2.11 -17.09 0.09
C PHE A 109 2.95 -16.39 -1.00
N HIS A 110 3.46 -15.19 -0.72
CA HIS A 110 4.28 -14.46 -1.69
C HIS A 110 5.59 -15.18 -2.01
N LYS A 111 6.27 -15.77 -1.01
CA LYS A 111 7.49 -16.57 -1.24
C LYS A 111 7.19 -17.79 -2.10
N ASP A 112 6.10 -18.49 -1.81
CA ASP A 112 5.71 -19.70 -2.52
C ASP A 112 5.35 -19.40 -3.98
N ILE A 113 4.58 -18.33 -4.24
CA ILE A 113 4.20 -17.98 -5.61
C ILE A 113 5.39 -17.47 -6.43
N VAL A 114 6.31 -16.71 -5.82
CA VAL A 114 7.56 -16.28 -6.47
C VAL A 114 8.40 -17.51 -6.81
N GLU A 115 8.59 -18.42 -5.86
CA GLU A 115 9.38 -19.63 -6.07
C GLU A 115 8.78 -20.52 -7.16
N LYS A 116 7.46 -20.73 -7.12
CA LYS A 116 6.72 -21.52 -8.11
C LYS A 116 6.80 -20.91 -9.50
N ARG A 117 6.51 -19.62 -9.65
CA ARG A 117 6.39 -18.98 -10.97
C ARG A 117 7.74 -18.61 -11.59
N LEU A 118 8.80 -18.44 -10.79
CA LEU A 118 10.16 -18.28 -11.31
C LEU A 118 10.83 -19.61 -11.65
N SER A 119 10.37 -20.73 -11.10
CA SER A 119 10.85 -22.06 -11.51
C SER A 119 10.47 -22.38 -12.96
N ARG A 120 11.34 -23.10 -13.66
CA ARG A 120 11.09 -23.63 -15.01
C ARG A 120 10.92 -25.15 -14.93
N PRO A 121 9.90 -25.74 -15.57
CA PRO A 121 9.70 -27.21 -15.51
C PRO A 121 10.88 -28.04 -16.00
N SER A 122 11.71 -27.49 -16.90
CA SER A 122 12.80 -28.19 -17.58
C SER A 122 14.19 -27.61 -17.26
N SER A 123 14.32 -26.76 -16.23
CA SER A 123 15.60 -26.13 -15.92
C SER A 123 15.72 -25.74 -14.45
N ASP A 124 16.91 -25.98 -13.88
CA ASP A 124 17.27 -25.53 -12.54
C ASP A 124 17.50 -24.00 -12.47
N ARG A 125 17.55 -23.32 -13.62
CA ARG A 125 17.68 -21.85 -13.67
C ARG A 125 16.32 -21.18 -13.51
N LYS A 126 16.26 -20.23 -12.56
CA LYS A 126 15.10 -19.35 -12.37
C LYS A 126 14.90 -18.43 -13.57
N ARG A 127 13.64 -18.05 -13.79
CA ARG A 127 13.28 -16.96 -14.71
C ARG A 127 13.82 -15.63 -14.18
N ASN A 128 14.22 -14.76 -15.10
CA ASN A 128 14.48 -13.35 -14.77
C ASN A 128 13.17 -12.65 -14.40
N LEU A 129 13.27 -11.51 -13.74
CA LEU A 129 12.12 -10.66 -13.43
C LEU A 129 11.83 -9.71 -14.60
N PHE A 130 10.55 -9.56 -14.90
CA PHE A 130 10.01 -8.40 -15.60
C PHE A 130 9.60 -7.36 -14.56
N ILE A 131 10.06 -6.12 -14.73
CA ILE A 131 9.82 -5.02 -13.80
C ILE A 131 9.29 -3.83 -14.60
N ARG A 132 8.09 -3.34 -14.24
CA ARG A 132 7.48 -2.14 -14.83
C ARG A 132 7.40 -1.05 -13.76
N GLY A 133 8.24 -0.03 -13.89
CA GLY A 133 8.28 1.10 -12.96
C GLY A 133 7.04 2.01 -13.03
N ALA A 134 6.77 2.68 -11.93
CA ALA A 134 5.82 3.78 -11.79
C ALA A 134 6.25 5.04 -12.56
N GLU A 135 5.32 6.00 -12.72
CA GLU A 135 5.60 7.36 -13.22
C GLU A 135 6.63 8.05 -12.30
N SER A 136 6.38 8.05 -11.00
CA SER A 136 7.38 8.37 -9.97
C SER A 136 8.06 7.08 -9.52
N SER A 137 9.31 6.88 -9.97
CA SER A 137 9.97 5.58 -9.81
C SER A 137 10.33 5.21 -8.37
N PHE A 138 10.36 6.15 -7.42
CA PHE A 138 10.74 5.89 -6.04
C PHE A 138 9.72 6.43 -5.03
N ASP A 139 9.53 5.70 -3.94
CA ASP A 139 8.81 6.22 -2.78
C ASP A 139 9.72 7.09 -1.88
N GLY A 140 9.16 7.71 -0.84
CA GLY A 140 9.91 8.53 0.12
C GLY A 140 10.97 7.76 0.94
N TYR A 141 10.97 6.43 0.90
CA TYR A 141 12.01 5.57 1.49
C TYR A 141 13.03 5.11 0.45
N GLY A 142 12.90 5.61 -0.78
CA GLY A 142 13.71 5.34 -1.96
C GLY A 142 13.49 3.94 -2.56
N ARG A 143 12.44 3.20 -2.20
CA ARG A 143 12.18 1.87 -2.79
C ARG A 143 11.69 2.06 -4.23
N LEU A 144 12.09 1.19 -5.14
CA LEU A 144 11.56 1.19 -6.50
C LEU A 144 10.07 0.86 -6.46
N LEU A 145 9.23 1.73 -7.02
CA LEU A 145 7.80 1.50 -7.18
C LEU A 145 7.57 0.77 -8.51
N ALA A 146 7.11 -0.48 -8.45
CA ALA A 146 6.93 -1.27 -9.67
C ALA A 146 5.86 -2.37 -9.58
N TYR A 147 5.40 -2.81 -10.74
CA TYR A 147 4.80 -4.13 -10.94
C TYR A 147 5.89 -5.15 -11.29
N VAL A 148 5.79 -6.35 -10.73
CA VAL A 148 6.81 -7.39 -10.89
C VAL A 148 6.18 -8.69 -11.36
N ALA A 149 6.78 -9.35 -12.33
CA ALA A 149 6.34 -10.64 -12.84
C ALA A 149 7.55 -11.49 -13.27
N PRO A 150 7.38 -12.80 -13.53
CA PRO A 150 8.36 -13.54 -14.31
C PRO A 150 8.49 -12.95 -15.72
N SER A 151 9.73 -12.89 -16.23
CA SER A 151 10.00 -12.53 -17.62
C SER A 151 9.77 -13.75 -18.51
N TYR A 152 8.74 -13.67 -19.35
CA TYR A 152 8.37 -14.70 -20.32
C TYR A 152 8.87 -14.34 -21.72
N SER A 153 9.33 -15.34 -22.46
CA SER A 153 9.69 -15.18 -23.87
C SER A 153 8.47 -14.80 -24.72
N LYS A 154 8.70 -14.28 -25.93
CA LYS A 154 7.59 -13.96 -26.86
C LYS A 154 6.71 -15.20 -27.11
N LYS A 155 7.32 -16.35 -27.40
CA LYS A 155 6.61 -17.62 -27.65
C LYS A 155 5.69 -18.01 -26.49
N GLU A 156 6.20 -17.97 -25.26
CA GLU A 156 5.38 -18.26 -24.08
C GLU A 156 4.22 -17.25 -23.95
N ARG A 157 4.49 -15.96 -24.15
CA ARG A 157 3.45 -14.92 -24.04
C ARG A 157 2.36 -15.03 -25.10
N ASP A 158 2.66 -15.56 -26.28
CA ASP A 158 1.70 -15.75 -27.36
C ASP A 158 0.72 -16.90 -27.04
N GLU A 159 1.11 -17.84 -26.18
CA GLU A 159 0.30 -18.98 -25.73
C GLU A 159 -0.42 -18.72 -24.40
N MET A 160 -0.11 -17.60 -23.72
CA MET A 160 -0.66 -17.25 -22.41
C MET A 160 -1.70 -16.14 -22.50
N SER A 161 -2.78 -16.28 -21.74
CA SER A 161 -3.71 -15.19 -21.42
C SER A 161 -3.03 -14.07 -20.63
N ARG A 162 -3.74 -12.95 -20.46
CA ARG A 162 -3.28 -11.83 -19.64
C ARG A 162 -3.20 -12.20 -18.15
N ARG A 163 -4.14 -13.02 -17.67
CA ARG A 163 -4.18 -13.55 -16.30
C ARG A 163 -3.02 -14.51 -16.03
N GLU A 164 -2.66 -15.40 -16.96
CA GLU A 164 -1.51 -16.28 -16.77
C GLU A 164 -0.18 -15.51 -16.70
N ARG A 165 -0.13 -14.34 -17.34
CA ARG A 165 0.99 -13.39 -17.30
C ARG A 165 0.89 -12.38 -16.15
N ALA A 166 0.01 -12.62 -15.18
CA ALA A 166 -0.22 -11.74 -14.04
C ALA A 166 1.08 -11.34 -13.34
N THR A 167 1.06 -10.16 -12.74
CA THR A 167 2.13 -9.73 -11.83
C THR A 167 1.96 -10.42 -10.49
N PHE A 168 3.04 -10.53 -9.71
CA PHE A 168 2.94 -10.97 -8.31
C PHE A 168 2.03 -10.05 -7.48
N ASN A 169 1.91 -8.78 -7.88
CA ASN A 169 0.96 -7.85 -7.31
C ASN A 169 -0.48 -8.36 -7.47
N LEU A 170 -0.83 -8.78 -8.69
CA LEU A 170 -2.17 -9.29 -9.00
C LEU A 170 -2.44 -10.64 -8.33
N ASP A 171 -1.43 -11.53 -8.24
CA ASP A 171 -1.55 -12.80 -7.50
C ASP A 171 -1.92 -12.57 -6.02
N LEU A 172 -1.36 -11.52 -5.40
CA LEU A 172 -1.66 -11.16 -4.00
C LEU A 172 -3.09 -10.62 -3.82
N ILE A 173 -3.61 -9.91 -4.82
CA ILE A 173 -5.00 -9.44 -4.83
C ILE A 173 -5.96 -10.63 -5.04
N GLU A 174 -5.70 -11.47 -6.05
CA GLU A 174 -6.54 -12.62 -6.37
C GLU A 174 -6.67 -13.60 -5.19
N SER A 175 -5.59 -13.80 -4.44
CA SER A 175 -5.56 -14.66 -3.25
C SER A 175 -6.17 -14.01 -2.00
N GLY A 176 -6.45 -12.71 -2.03
CA GLY A 176 -6.93 -11.95 -0.88
C GLY A 176 -5.88 -11.71 0.21
N TRP A 177 -4.59 -11.90 -0.08
CA TRP A 177 -3.51 -11.61 0.88
C TRP A 177 -2.99 -10.17 0.81
N ALA A 178 -3.47 -9.38 -0.14
CA ALA A 178 -3.31 -7.93 -0.15
C ALA A 178 -4.65 -7.24 -0.40
N ALA A 179 -4.83 -6.07 0.21
CA ALA A 179 -5.93 -5.17 -0.09
C ALA A 179 -5.60 -4.34 -1.35
N PRO A 180 -6.60 -4.02 -2.19
CA PRO A 180 -6.52 -2.99 -3.21
C PRO A 180 -6.01 -1.66 -2.65
N PHE A 181 -4.90 -1.17 -3.20
CA PHE A 181 -4.28 0.09 -2.77
C PHE A 181 -3.69 0.85 -3.96
N ILE A 182 -4.55 1.15 -4.94
CA ILE A 182 -4.19 1.94 -6.12
C ILE A 182 -4.00 3.39 -5.71
N ILE A 183 -2.86 3.98 -6.05
CA ILE A 183 -2.53 5.37 -5.71
C ILE A 183 -2.27 6.15 -6.99
N PHE A 184 -3.00 7.25 -7.19
CA PHE A 184 -2.76 8.18 -8.28
C PHE A 184 -1.33 8.78 -8.22
N PRO A 185 -0.62 8.94 -9.36
CA PRO A 185 -1.04 8.67 -10.73
C PRO A 185 -0.79 7.22 -11.22
N ASN A 186 -0.30 6.33 -10.36
CA ASN A 186 0.06 4.95 -10.72
C ASN A 186 -1.15 4.01 -10.74
N ILE A 187 -2.10 4.32 -11.62
CA ILE A 187 -3.29 3.50 -11.87
C ILE A 187 -2.93 2.38 -12.88
N PRO A 188 -3.34 1.12 -12.66
CA PRO A 188 -3.21 0.09 -13.68
C PRO A 188 -3.79 0.53 -15.04
N GLY A 189 -3.17 0.10 -16.14
CA GLY A 189 -3.61 0.47 -17.49
C GLY A 189 -5.01 -0.03 -17.83
N GLU A 190 -5.55 0.43 -18.96
CA GLU A 190 -6.93 0.20 -19.41
C GLU A 190 -7.31 -1.29 -19.54
N LEU A 191 -6.33 -2.15 -19.83
CA LEU A 191 -6.52 -3.59 -19.92
C LEU A 191 -6.24 -4.33 -18.60
N ASP A 192 -5.55 -3.71 -17.64
CA ASP A 192 -5.20 -4.31 -16.34
C ASP A 192 -6.20 -3.94 -15.26
N LEU A 193 -6.71 -2.70 -15.26
CA LEU A 193 -7.60 -2.20 -14.23
C LEU A 193 -8.90 -3.04 -14.11
N PRO A 194 -9.62 -3.38 -15.21
CA PRO A 194 -10.83 -4.21 -15.08
C PRO A 194 -10.52 -5.60 -14.49
N LEU A 195 -9.44 -6.24 -14.91
CA LEU A 195 -9.00 -7.53 -14.39
C LEU A 195 -8.63 -7.44 -12.91
N PHE A 196 -7.92 -6.39 -12.51
CA PHE A 196 -7.58 -6.13 -11.11
C PHE A 196 -8.83 -5.98 -10.24
N LEU A 197 -9.81 -5.19 -10.69
CA LEU A 197 -11.05 -4.95 -9.96
C LEU A 197 -11.89 -6.23 -9.84
N GLU A 198 -12.03 -7.00 -10.92
CA GLU A 198 -12.73 -8.29 -10.91
C GLU A 198 -12.14 -9.22 -9.84
N MET A 199 -10.81 -9.39 -9.85
CA MET A 199 -10.12 -10.26 -8.89
C MET A 199 -10.22 -9.77 -7.45
N ALA A 200 -10.16 -8.46 -7.23
CA ALA A 200 -10.34 -7.87 -5.90
C ALA A 200 -11.78 -8.10 -5.37
N VAL A 201 -12.78 -7.91 -6.22
CA VAL A 201 -14.20 -8.17 -5.88
C VAL A 201 -14.41 -9.63 -5.54
N ASP A 202 -13.87 -10.55 -6.35
CA ASP A 202 -13.98 -11.99 -6.11
C ASP A 202 -13.28 -12.40 -4.81
N ALA A 203 -12.08 -11.88 -4.53
CA ALA A 203 -11.34 -12.18 -3.31
C ALA A 203 -12.13 -11.78 -2.05
N VAL A 204 -12.77 -10.60 -2.06
CA VAL A 204 -13.63 -10.15 -0.96
C VAL A 204 -14.89 -11.02 -0.85
N LYS A 205 -15.59 -11.24 -1.97
CA LYS A 205 -16.86 -11.99 -2.01
C LYS A 205 -16.69 -13.44 -1.55
N GLU A 206 -15.59 -14.07 -1.97
CA GLU A 206 -15.25 -15.45 -1.62
C GLU A 206 -14.48 -15.57 -0.30
N LYS A 207 -14.24 -14.45 0.40
CA LYS A 207 -13.53 -14.40 1.69
C LYS A 207 -12.15 -15.07 1.61
N ARG A 208 -11.37 -14.76 0.58
CA ARG A 208 -10.02 -15.31 0.40
C ARG A 208 -9.01 -14.59 1.29
N GLY A 209 -7.94 -15.28 1.69
CA GLY A 209 -6.83 -14.69 2.42
C GLY A 209 -7.25 -13.95 3.69
N GLN A 210 -6.90 -12.66 3.79
CA GLN A 210 -7.25 -11.82 4.94
C GLN A 210 -8.78 -11.67 5.11
N TYR A 211 -9.55 -11.73 4.03
CA TYR A 211 -11.00 -11.54 4.07
C TYR A 211 -11.78 -12.72 4.69
N GLN A 212 -11.09 -13.80 5.09
CA GLN A 212 -11.67 -14.86 5.90
C GLN A 212 -12.18 -14.33 7.25
N ASP A 213 -11.46 -13.35 7.82
CA ASP A 213 -11.85 -12.68 9.05
C ASP A 213 -12.46 -11.31 8.73
N PRO A 214 -13.75 -11.07 9.03
CA PRO A 214 -14.42 -9.81 8.74
C PRO A 214 -13.90 -8.62 9.58
N LEU A 215 -13.16 -8.88 10.66
CA LEU A 215 -12.58 -7.85 11.53
C LEU A 215 -11.17 -7.43 11.08
N SER A 216 -10.67 -8.01 9.99
CA SER A 216 -9.36 -7.65 9.43
C SER A 216 -9.26 -6.15 9.14
N LEU A 217 -8.14 -5.57 9.58
CA LEU A 217 -7.72 -4.23 9.20
C LEU A 217 -6.79 -4.30 7.99
N PRO A 218 -7.15 -3.68 6.84
CA PRO A 218 -6.20 -3.43 5.77
C PRO A 218 -4.97 -2.69 6.31
N GLY A 219 -3.80 -2.92 5.72
CA GLY A 219 -2.53 -2.31 6.18
C GLY A 219 -2.60 -0.80 6.36
N TYR A 220 -3.34 -0.11 5.50
CA TYR A 220 -3.57 1.33 5.60
C TYR A 220 -4.30 1.71 6.88
N GLU A 221 -5.42 1.04 7.17
CA GLU A 221 -6.24 1.29 8.37
C GLU A 221 -5.47 0.93 9.64
N TYR A 222 -4.74 -0.19 9.62
CA TYR A 222 -3.89 -0.60 10.74
C TYR A 222 -2.87 0.48 11.14
N ARG A 223 -2.07 0.96 10.18
CA ARG A 223 -1.06 2.01 10.41
C ARG A 223 -1.68 3.35 10.80
N MET A 224 -2.89 3.61 10.32
CA MET A 224 -3.66 4.79 10.66
C MET A 224 -4.13 4.73 12.12
N CYS A 225 -4.65 3.59 12.57
CA CYS A 225 -5.05 3.36 13.96
C CYS A 225 -3.86 3.43 14.93
N GLU A 226 -2.67 2.90 14.57
CA GLU A 226 -1.47 3.06 15.40
C GLU A 226 -1.09 4.54 15.59
N LYS A 227 -1.19 5.35 14.53
CA LYS A 227 -0.94 6.79 14.62
C LYS A 227 -2.00 7.52 15.42
N LEU A 228 -3.28 7.17 15.21
CA LEU A 228 -4.40 7.74 15.95
C LEU A 228 -4.25 7.45 17.44
N TYR A 229 -3.94 6.20 17.83
CA TYR A 229 -3.62 5.84 19.21
C TYR A 229 -2.52 6.72 19.79
N SER A 230 -1.40 6.86 19.09
CA SER A 230 -0.28 7.67 19.58
C SER A 230 -0.64 9.15 19.75
N ILE A 231 -1.52 9.70 18.92
CA ILE A 231 -2.00 11.08 19.03
C ILE A 231 -2.98 11.21 20.20
N THR A 232 -3.98 10.33 20.27
CA THR A 232 -5.00 10.35 21.31
C THR A 232 -4.39 10.15 22.70
N LYS A 233 -3.42 9.24 22.83
CA LYS A 233 -2.71 9.02 24.08
C LYS A 233 -2.10 10.30 24.64
N LYS A 234 -1.40 11.07 23.79
CA LYS A 234 -0.83 12.36 24.19
C LYS A 234 -1.89 13.36 24.63
N LEU A 235 -3.04 13.41 23.96
CA LEU A 235 -4.15 14.27 24.36
C LEU A 235 -4.72 13.87 25.72
N VAL A 236 -4.91 12.57 25.96
CA VAL A 236 -5.37 12.01 27.24
C VAL A 236 -4.37 12.28 28.37
N ASP A 237 -3.07 12.19 28.08
CA ASP A 237 -1.98 12.51 29.00
C ASP A 237 -1.85 14.03 29.27
N GLY A 238 -2.69 14.86 28.64
CA GLY A 238 -2.75 16.31 28.85
C GLY A 238 -1.76 17.13 28.02
N GLU A 239 -1.12 16.52 27.01
CA GLU A 239 -0.25 17.26 26.09
C GLU A 239 -1.07 18.20 25.18
N SER A 240 -0.59 19.43 25.02
CA SER A 240 -1.15 20.37 24.06
C SER A 240 -0.60 20.10 22.67
N ILE A 241 -1.44 19.54 21.78
CA ILE A 241 -1.09 19.24 20.40
C ILE A 241 -1.85 20.20 19.48
N PRO A 242 -1.18 20.92 18.55
CA PRO A 242 -1.87 21.74 17.56
C PRO A 242 -2.87 20.93 16.75
N TYR A 243 -4.05 21.50 16.43
CA TYR A 243 -5.11 20.79 15.71
C TYR A 243 -4.62 20.12 14.41
N ARG A 244 -3.78 20.80 13.63
CA ARG A 244 -3.18 20.23 12.41
C ARG A 244 -2.35 18.98 12.70
N GLU A 245 -1.68 18.91 13.83
CA GLU A 245 -0.92 17.73 14.25
C GLU A 245 -1.83 16.59 14.72
N GLN A 246 -2.97 16.92 15.34
CA GLN A 246 -3.97 15.93 15.73
C GLN A 246 -4.54 15.20 14.51
N LEU A 247 -4.60 15.84 13.35
CA LEU A 247 -5.10 15.22 12.11
C LEU A 247 -4.05 14.44 11.31
N ARG A 248 -2.78 14.35 11.76
CA ARG A 248 -1.68 13.72 10.99
C ARG A 248 -1.80 12.21 10.83
N TRP A 249 -2.71 11.57 11.56
CA TRP A 249 -3.04 10.17 11.32
C TRP A 249 -3.77 9.99 9.97
N ARG A 250 -4.55 10.99 9.54
CA ARG A 250 -5.15 11.08 8.20
C ARG A 250 -4.05 11.36 7.18
N SER A 251 -4.00 10.62 6.07
CA SER A 251 -2.89 10.79 5.11
C SER A 251 -3.25 10.82 3.64
N ARG A 252 -4.49 10.47 3.26
CA ARG A 252 -4.91 10.41 1.85
C ARG A 252 -6.39 10.72 1.70
N TYR A 253 -6.73 11.30 0.56
CA TYR A 253 -8.10 11.33 0.05
C TYR A 253 -8.39 10.04 -0.71
N CYS A 254 -9.66 9.75 -0.95
CA CYS A 254 -10.07 8.58 -1.71
C CYS A 254 -11.15 8.96 -2.72
N ALA A 255 -11.03 8.47 -3.95
CA ALA A 255 -12.08 8.60 -4.95
C ALA A 255 -12.75 7.25 -5.22
N ASP A 256 -14.06 7.24 -5.44
CA ASP A 256 -14.77 6.07 -5.95
C ASP A 256 -14.56 5.99 -7.47
N MET A 257 -13.87 4.94 -7.93
CA MET A 257 -13.60 4.74 -9.36
C MET A 257 -14.87 4.56 -10.21
N ARG A 258 -16.03 4.28 -9.60
CA ARG A 258 -17.31 4.07 -10.30
C ARG A 258 -18.07 5.37 -10.52
N SER A 259 -18.08 6.27 -9.53
CA SER A 259 -18.85 7.53 -9.57
C SER A 259 -17.98 8.76 -9.85
N ARG A 260 -16.66 8.67 -9.62
CA ARG A 260 -15.68 9.78 -9.60
C ARG A 260 -15.87 10.75 -8.44
N GLU A 261 -16.63 10.36 -7.42
CA GLU A 261 -16.77 11.16 -6.21
C GLU A 261 -15.48 11.09 -5.39
N LEU A 262 -15.03 12.24 -4.92
CA LEU A 262 -13.85 12.45 -4.10
C LEU A 262 -14.28 12.65 -2.65
N PHE A 263 -13.79 11.78 -1.78
CA PHE A 263 -14.10 11.70 -0.37
C PHE A 263 -12.93 12.20 0.47
N GLY A 264 -13.26 12.76 1.63
CA GLY A 264 -12.29 13.18 2.62
C GLY A 264 -11.52 11.97 3.21
N PRO A 265 -10.45 12.24 3.97
CA PRO A 265 -9.64 11.17 4.56
C PRO A 265 -10.36 10.26 5.57
N GLU A 266 -11.55 10.63 6.03
CA GLU A 266 -12.38 9.85 6.95
C GLU A 266 -13.63 9.25 6.30
N ASP A 267 -13.98 9.63 5.06
CA ASP A 267 -15.21 9.17 4.42
C ASP A 267 -14.99 7.99 3.44
N TYR A 268 -13.73 7.59 3.24
CA TYR A 268 -13.39 6.56 2.25
C TYR A 268 -14.02 5.18 2.56
N PHE A 269 -14.46 4.95 3.80
CA PHE A 269 -15.07 3.69 4.22
C PHE A 269 -16.43 3.44 3.54
N GLU A 270 -17.08 4.49 3.04
CA GLU A 270 -18.31 4.41 2.23
C GLU A 270 -18.07 3.73 0.88
N ILE A 271 -16.85 3.84 0.36
CA ILE A 271 -16.45 3.21 -0.89
C ILE A 271 -16.08 1.75 -0.59
N PRO A 272 -16.69 0.76 -1.26
CA PRO A 272 -16.26 -0.62 -1.13
C PRO A 272 -14.79 -0.75 -1.54
N GLU A 273 -14.01 -1.48 -0.75
CA GLU A 273 -12.54 -1.52 -0.85
C GLU A 273 -11.98 -1.71 -2.28
N PRO A 274 -12.52 -2.62 -3.13
CA PRO A 274 -12.03 -2.79 -4.50
C PRO A 274 -12.09 -1.52 -5.36
N TYR A 275 -12.99 -0.58 -5.08
CA TYR A 275 -13.25 0.59 -5.90
C TYR A 275 -12.54 1.86 -5.41
N ARG A 276 -11.70 1.75 -4.37
CA ARG A 276 -10.96 2.87 -3.77
C ARG A 276 -9.77 3.27 -4.63
N LEU A 277 -9.72 4.54 -5.05
CA LEU A 277 -8.54 5.18 -5.62
C LEU A 277 -7.95 6.18 -4.62
N TRP A 278 -6.76 5.89 -4.11
CA TRP A 278 -6.10 6.73 -3.12
C TRP A 278 -5.34 7.88 -3.77
N ILE A 279 -5.41 9.06 -3.14
CA ILE A 279 -4.80 10.29 -3.64
C ILE A 279 -4.05 10.98 -2.51
N TRP A 280 -2.78 11.32 -2.75
CA TRP A 280 -2.01 12.13 -1.81
C TRP A 280 -2.54 13.55 -1.75
N PRO A 281 -2.49 14.24 -0.59
CA PRO A 281 -2.94 15.63 -0.47
C PRO A 281 -2.35 16.56 -1.54
N ASP A 282 -1.06 16.41 -1.85
CA ASP A 282 -0.36 17.24 -2.84
C ASP A 282 -0.79 16.95 -4.29
N ASP A 283 -1.38 15.78 -4.54
CA ASP A 283 -1.84 15.35 -5.86
C ASP A 283 -3.34 15.62 -6.10
N VAL A 284 -4.10 16.06 -5.11
CA VAL A 284 -5.58 16.20 -5.19
C VAL A 284 -6.00 17.08 -6.36
N GLN A 285 -5.41 18.26 -6.51
CA GLN A 285 -5.75 19.20 -7.60
C GLN A 285 -5.46 18.60 -8.98
N ARG A 286 -4.32 17.91 -9.11
CA ARG A 286 -3.94 17.21 -10.35
C ARG A 286 -4.92 16.08 -10.66
N ALA A 287 -5.29 15.29 -9.64
CA ALA A 287 -6.22 14.18 -9.79
C ALA A 287 -7.63 14.65 -10.20
N ILE A 288 -8.13 15.75 -9.60
CA ILE A 288 -9.41 16.37 -9.98
C ILE A 288 -9.41 16.72 -11.47
N GLY A 289 -8.39 17.41 -11.96
CA GLY A 289 -8.30 17.82 -13.36
C GLY A 289 -8.12 16.66 -14.33
N MET A 290 -7.30 15.66 -13.98
CA MET A 290 -7.00 14.54 -14.88
C MET A 290 -8.12 13.48 -14.94
N LEU A 291 -8.82 13.26 -13.84
CA LEU A 291 -9.82 12.20 -13.72
C LEU A 291 -11.26 12.72 -13.70
N ASN A 292 -11.45 14.04 -13.78
CA ASN A 292 -12.74 14.72 -13.65
C ASN A 292 -13.47 14.32 -12.35
N LEU A 293 -12.74 14.36 -11.23
CA LEU A 293 -13.31 14.04 -9.92
C LEU A 293 -14.22 15.16 -9.44
N VAL A 294 -15.28 14.79 -8.73
CA VAL A 294 -16.23 15.74 -8.12
C VAL A 294 -16.23 15.54 -6.60
N PRO A 295 -16.25 16.59 -5.78
CA PRO A 295 -16.38 16.42 -4.33
C PRO A 295 -17.66 15.65 -4.00
N SER A 296 -17.59 14.73 -3.03
CA SER A 296 -18.80 14.09 -2.51
C SER A 296 -19.70 15.13 -1.84
N SER A 297 -21.02 14.88 -1.82
CA SER A 297 -22.01 15.82 -1.28
C SER A 297 -22.09 15.84 0.25
N ARG A 298 -21.21 15.12 0.96
CA ARG A 298 -21.18 15.05 2.43
C ARG A 298 -20.20 16.12 2.95
N HIS A 299 -20.70 16.99 3.83
CA HIS A 299 -19.96 17.94 4.66
C HIS A 299 -20.46 17.80 6.09
#